data_AF-A0A9D9HJP5-F1
#
_entry.id   AF-A0A9D9HJP5-F1
#
_cell.length_a   1.000
_cell.length_b   1.000
_cell.length_c   1.000
_cell.angle_alpha   90.00
_cell.angle_beta   90.00
_cell.angle_gamma   90.00
#
_symmetry.space_group_name_H-M   'P 1'
#
loop_
_entity.id
_entity.type
_entity.pdbx_description
1 polymer ?
#
loop_
_entity_poly.entity_id
_entity_poly.type
_entity_poly.pdbx_seq_one_letter_code
_entity_poly.pdbx_strand_id
1 'polypeptide(L)'
;MSITVQETKATSATVIFVPADNNEPYSYGVIAKEEFYNGFIPSDVNDMSSCSKSVYSHTFENLQPETEYVVYAYGVDGNGSYVEGRLESEEFAPLRSRRSRLSG
;
A
#
# COMPACT_ATOMS: atom_id res chain seq x y z
N MET A 1 5.48 8.86 -9.32
CA MET A 1 5.13 9.08 -7.89
C MET A 1 6.14 8.29 -7.06
N SER A 2 6.29 8.49 -5.75
CA SER A 2 7.13 7.59 -4.95
C SER A 2 6.42 7.07 -3.72
N ILE A 3 6.70 5.82 -3.38
CA ILE A 3 6.21 5.13 -2.19
C ILE A 3 7.42 4.82 -1.32
N THR A 4 7.29 4.96 0.00
CA THR A 4 8.38 4.64 0.93
C THR A 4 7.82 3.99 2.17
N VAL A 5 8.25 2.76 2.43
CA VAL A 5 7.92 2.02 3.66
C VAL A 5 8.88 2.49 4.76
N GLN A 6 8.35 3.09 5.82
CA GLN A 6 9.17 3.68 6.88
C GLN A 6 9.34 2.77 8.10
N GLU A 7 8.24 2.23 8.62
CA GLU A 7 8.23 1.41 9.81
C GLU A 7 7.44 0.14 9.54
N THR A 8 8.01 -1.01 9.84
CA THR A 8 7.34 -2.30 9.78
C THR A 8 7.27 -2.91 11.17
N LYS A 9 6.09 -3.33 11.59
CA LYS A 9 5.83 -4.18 12.76
C LYS A 9 5.40 -5.56 12.27
N ALA A 10 5.05 -6.44 13.19
CA ALA A 10 4.62 -7.78 12.82
C ALA A 10 3.27 -7.80 12.09
N THR A 11 2.38 -6.86 12.43
CA THR A 11 1.01 -6.81 11.89
C THR A 11 0.66 -5.46 11.26
N SER A 12 1.64 -4.58 11.09
CA SER A 12 1.40 -3.27 10.48
C SER A 12 2.62 -2.70 9.80
N ALA A 13 2.39 -1.78 8.87
CA ALA A 13 3.43 -1.01 8.20
C ALA A 13 2.98 0.43 7.96
N THR A 14 3.85 1.39 8.26
CA THR A 14 3.64 2.81 7.95
C THR A 14 4.32 3.15 6.64
N VAL A 15 3.56 3.72 5.72
CA VAL A 15 3.98 4.05 4.36
C VAL A 15 3.73 5.52 4.08
N ILE A 16 4.70 6.16 3.45
CA ILE A 16 4.56 7.51 2.92
C ILE A 16 4.39 7.44 1.40
N PHE A 17 3.37 8.13 0.92
CA PHE A 17 3.08 8.36 -0.49
C PHE A 17 3.44 9.80 -0.83
N VAL A 18 4.27 10.00 -1.85
CA VAL A 18 4.63 11.32 -2.37
C VAL A 18 4.19 11.38 -3.83
N PRO A 19 3.09 12.08 -4.16
CA PRO A 19 2.64 12.19 -5.54
C PRO A 19 3.66 13.01 -6.36
N ALA A 20 3.65 12.80 -7.69
CA ALA A 20 4.55 13.54 -8.58
C ALA A 20 4.18 15.04 -8.68
N ASP A 21 2.90 15.34 -8.56
CA ASP A 21 2.33 16.68 -8.45
C ASP A 21 1.09 16.66 -7.53
N ASN A 22 0.53 17.84 -7.23
CA ASN A 22 -0.64 17.97 -6.38
C ASN A 22 -1.96 18.23 -7.15
N ASN A 23 -1.96 18.01 -8.46
CA ASN A 23 -3.11 18.34 -9.30
C ASN A 23 -4.10 17.19 -9.36
N GLU A 24 -3.57 15.97 -9.54
CA GLU A 24 -4.37 14.78 -9.75
C GLU A 24 -4.40 13.88 -8.51
N PRO A 25 -5.58 13.36 -8.15
CA PRO A 25 -5.68 12.41 -7.06
C PRO A 25 -5.03 11.06 -7.38
N TYR A 26 -4.60 10.36 -6.34
CA TYR A 26 -4.21 8.95 -6.40
C TYR A 26 -4.98 8.13 -5.36
N SER A 27 -5.26 6.88 -5.69
CA SER A 27 -5.71 5.84 -4.77
C SER A 27 -4.51 4.97 -4.37
N TYR A 28 -4.57 4.35 -3.19
CA TYR A 28 -3.50 3.48 -2.72
C TYR A 28 -4.04 2.28 -1.94
N GLY A 29 -3.21 1.26 -1.79
CA GLY A 29 -3.57 0.05 -1.07
C GLY A 29 -2.40 -0.85 -0.77
N VAL A 30 -2.68 -1.92 -0.04
CA VAL A 30 -1.72 -2.99 0.26
C VAL A 30 -2.37 -4.33 -0.07
N ILE A 31 -1.61 -5.22 -0.69
CA ILE A 31 -2.08 -6.54 -1.09
C ILE A 31 -0.95 -7.55 -0.97
N ALA A 32 -1.27 -8.84 -0.78
CA ALA A 32 -0.24 -9.88 -0.75
C ALA A 32 0.50 -9.92 -2.09
N LYS A 33 1.82 -10.14 -2.04
CA LYS A 33 2.67 -10.16 -3.25
C LYS A 33 2.23 -11.20 -4.27
N GLU A 34 1.83 -12.38 -3.79
CA GLU A 34 1.29 -13.44 -4.65
C GLU A 34 0.02 -13.00 -5.37
N GLU A 35 -0.91 -12.35 -4.67
CA GLU A 35 -2.14 -11.82 -5.27
C GLU A 35 -1.85 -10.69 -6.28
N PHE A 36 -0.88 -9.82 -5.98
CA PHE A 36 -0.46 -8.76 -6.89
C PHE A 36 -0.01 -9.32 -8.25
N TYR A 37 0.87 -10.33 -8.23
CA TYR A 37 1.41 -10.91 -9.46
C TYR A 37 0.47 -11.94 -10.12
N ASN A 38 -0.59 -12.38 -9.45
CA ASN A 38 -1.61 -13.29 -9.99
C ASN A 38 -2.73 -12.58 -10.77
N GLY A 39 -2.46 -11.38 -11.31
CA GLY A 39 -3.38 -10.64 -12.17
C GLY A 39 -4.12 -9.51 -11.46
N PHE A 40 -3.46 -8.82 -10.51
CA PHE A 40 -3.97 -7.57 -9.97
C PHE A 40 -4.23 -6.56 -11.09
N ILE A 41 -5.44 -6.01 -11.09
CA ILE A 41 -5.87 -4.98 -12.02
C ILE A 41 -6.34 -3.78 -11.17
N PRO A 42 -5.65 -2.63 -11.24
CA PRO A 42 -6.02 -1.44 -10.46
C PRO A 42 -7.50 -1.04 -10.58
N SER A 43 -8.09 -1.20 -11.77
CA SER A 43 -9.50 -0.86 -12.03
C SER A 43 -10.50 -1.82 -11.37
N ASP A 44 -10.09 -3.04 -11.02
CA ASP A 44 -10.96 -4.02 -10.35
C ASP A 44 -11.04 -3.77 -8.85
N VAL A 45 -10.06 -3.02 -8.32
CA VAL A 45 -10.01 -2.61 -6.92
C VAL A 45 -10.80 -1.32 -6.77
N ASN A 46 -12.12 -1.46 -6.66
CA ASN A 46 -13.03 -0.36 -6.34
C ASN A 46 -13.02 0.01 -4.84
N ASP A 47 -12.04 -0.50 -4.08
CA ASP A 47 -11.75 -0.02 -2.75
C ASP A 47 -11.10 1.36 -2.90
N MET A 48 -11.96 2.37 -2.76
CA MET A 48 -11.57 3.76 -2.60
C MET A 48 -10.91 3.96 -1.23
N SER A 49 -9.87 3.18 -0.94
CA SER A 49 -9.00 3.29 0.22
C SER A 49 -8.17 4.56 0.06
N SER A 50 -8.85 5.69 0.32
CA SER A 50 -8.33 7.04 0.43
C SER A 50 -7.69 7.64 -0.83
N CYS A 51 -8.37 8.64 -1.34
CA CYS A 51 -7.90 9.49 -2.42
C CYS A 51 -7.17 10.72 -1.85
N SER A 52 -5.92 10.95 -2.26
CA SER A 52 -5.12 12.12 -1.83
C SER A 52 -4.47 12.85 -3.01
N LYS A 53 -4.18 14.13 -2.82
CA LYS A 53 -3.46 15.00 -3.79
C LYS A 53 -2.14 15.53 -3.23
N SER A 54 -1.72 15.11 -2.04
CA SER A 54 -0.50 15.58 -1.41
C SER A 54 0.27 14.41 -0.82
N VAL A 55 1.44 14.73 -0.24
CA VAL A 55 2.16 13.78 0.61
C VAL A 55 1.20 13.26 1.69
N TYR A 56 1.12 11.95 1.81
CA TYR A 56 0.21 11.28 2.74
C TYR A 56 0.93 10.13 3.44
N SER A 57 0.69 9.99 4.75
CA SER A 57 1.20 8.89 5.55
C SER A 57 0.03 8.01 5.98
N HIS A 58 0.15 6.70 5.74
CA HIS A 58 -0.85 5.72 6.12
C HIS A 58 -0.20 4.58 6.90
N THR A 59 -0.88 4.09 7.92
CA THR A 59 -0.50 2.85 8.60
C THR A 59 -1.50 1.76 8.22
N PHE A 60 -1.01 0.76 7.48
CA PHE A 60 -1.77 -0.45 7.21
C PHE A 60 -1.69 -1.37 8.42
N GLU A 61 -2.84 -1.82 8.92
CA GLU A 61 -2.98 -2.70 10.09
C GLU A 61 -3.45 -4.10 9.67
N ASN A 62 -3.43 -5.06 10.61
CA ASN A 62 -3.88 -6.45 10.42
C ASN A 62 -3.12 -7.24 9.33
N LEU A 63 -1.88 -6.87 9.02
CA LEU A 63 -1.01 -7.62 8.12
C LEU A 63 -0.62 -8.96 8.75
N GLN A 64 -0.39 -9.96 7.90
CA GLN A 64 0.15 -11.24 8.35
C GLN A 64 1.67 -11.13 8.53
N PRO A 65 2.22 -11.50 9.70
CA PRO A 65 3.67 -11.55 9.90
C PRO A 65 4.34 -12.46 8.87
N GLU A 66 5.57 -12.11 8.46
CA GLU A 66 6.36 -12.91 7.50
C GLU A 66 5.71 -13.16 6.13
N THR A 67 4.66 -12.42 5.80
CA THR A 67 4.01 -12.48 4.48
C THR A 67 4.55 -11.34 3.62
N GLU A 68 4.98 -11.63 2.40
CA GLU A 68 5.40 -10.59 1.46
C GLU A 68 4.18 -9.83 0.94
N TYR A 69 4.22 -8.50 1.00
CA TYR A 69 3.19 -7.61 0.53
C TYR A 69 3.74 -6.66 -0.54
N VAL A 70 2.84 -6.16 -1.37
CA VAL A 70 3.07 -5.03 -2.26
C VAL A 70 2.17 -3.90 -1.77
N VAL A 71 2.78 -2.77 -1.43
CA VAL A 71 2.04 -1.51 -1.32
C VAL A 71 2.07 -0.85 -2.69
N TYR A 72 0.92 -0.34 -3.13
CA TYR A 72 0.79 0.30 -4.42
C TYR A 72 0.01 1.60 -4.31
N ALA A 73 0.21 2.46 -5.30
CA ALA A 73 -0.62 3.64 -5.50
C ALA A 73 -0.78 3.88 -7.01
N TYR A 74 -1.97 4.33 -7.40
CA TYR A 74 -2.26 4.63 -8.79
C TYR A 74 -3.02 5.95 -8.98
N GLY A 75 -2.71 6.65 -10.07
CA GLY A 75 -3.42 7.87 -10.45
C GLY A 75 -4.87 7.60 -10.83
N VAL A 76 -5.78 8.46 -10.39
CA VAL A 76 -7.20 8.40 -10.75
C VAL A 76 -7.71 9.72 -11.33
N ASP A 77 -8.70 9.64 -12.22
CA ASP A 77 -9.35 10.80 -12.80
C ASP A 77 -10.39 11.44 -11.85
N GLY A 78 -11.07 12.48 -12.32
CA GLY A 78 -12.12 13.16 -11.54
C GLY A 78 -13.33 12.30 -11.17
N ASN A 79 -13.46 11.11 -11.76
CA ASN A 79 -14.50 10.12 -11.45
C ASN A 79 -13.97 8.97 -10.58
N GLY A 80 -12.70 9.00 -10.18
CA GLY A 80 -12.05 7.92 -9.43
C GLY A 80 -11.61 6.74 -10.31
N SER A 81 -11.62 6.88 -11.63
CA SER A 81 -11.20 5.81 -12.55
C SER A 81 -9.69 5.78 -12.71
N TYR A 82 -9.11 4.58 -12.81
CA TYR A 82 -7.69 4.38 -13.05
C TYR A 82 -7.20 5.11 -14.31
N VAL A 83 -6.07 5.82 -14.20
CA VAL A 83 -5.36 6.42 -15.31
C VAL A 83 -4.16 5.53 -15.69
N GLU A 84 -4.18 5.02 -16.93
CA GLU A 84 -3.16 4.10 -17.43
C GLU A 84 -1.73 4.66 -17.32
N GLY A 85 -0.77 3.79 -16.99
CA GLY A 85 0.64 4.13 -16.90
C GLY A 85 1.02 4.88 -15.62
N ARG A 86 0.10 5.02 -14.66
CA ARG A 86 0.33 5.73 -13.39
C ARG A 86 0.27 4.83 -12.17
N LEU A 87 0.80 3.61 -12.27
CA LEU A 87 0.92 2.68 -11.15
C LEU A 87 2.36 2.73 -10.61
N GLU A 88 2.49 2.93 -9.31
CA GLU A 88 3.74 2.75 -8.57
C GLU A 88 3.52 1.70 -7.48
N SER A 89 4.57 0.96 -7.16
CA SER A 89 4.51 -0.09 -6.14
C SER A 89 5.84 -0.29 -5.46
N GLU A 90 5.81 -0.72 -4.20
CA GLU A 90 6.99 -1.11 -3.43
C GLU A 90 6.69 -2.43 -2.69
N GLU A 91 7.65 -3.35 -2.71
CA GLU A 91 7.55 -4.62 -1.98
C GLU A 91 8.05 -4.47 -0.54
N PHE A 92 7.40 -5.15 0.40
CA PHE A 92 7.87 -5.23 1.78
C PHE A 92 7.40 -6.50 2.47
N ALA A 93 7.99 -6.80 3.63
CA ALA A 93 7.52 -7.88 4.50
C ALA A 93 7.41 -7.35 5.94
N PRO A 94 6.26 -7.53 6.63
CA PRO A 94 6.13 -7.29 8.06
C PRO A 94 7.11 -8.14 8.86
N LEU A 95 7.51 -7.63 10.02
CA LEU A 95 8.46 -8.32 10.89
C LEU A 95 7.89 -9.65 11.41
N ARG A 96 8.78 -10.52 11.89
CA ARG A 96 8.37 -11.70 12.65
C ARG A 96 7.62 -11.30 13.92
N SER A 97 6.52 -11.99 14.22
CA SER A 97 5.91 -11.93 15.55
C SER A 97 6.92 -12.44 16.59
N ARG A 98 7.33 -11.57 17.52
CA ARG A 98 8.06 -12.05 18.70
C ARG A 98 7.12 -12.95 19.49
N ARG A 99 7.46 -14.23 19.62
CA ARG A 99 6.82 -15.08 20.63
C ARG A 99 7.07 -14.42 21.98
N SER A 100 6.04 -13.87 22.59
CA SER A 100 6.06 -13.56 24.01
C SER A 100 6.38 -14.85 24.74
N ARG A 101 7.58 -14.94 25.31
CA ARG A 101 7.94 -16.01 26.24
C ARG A 101 7.23 -15.66 27.54
N LEU A 102 6.00 -16.15 27.71
CA LEU A 102 5.39 -16.24 29.04
C LEU A 102 6.23 -17.25 29.83
N SER A 103 7.22 -16.77 30.56
CA SER A 103 7.82 -17.50 31.66
C SER A 103 6.79 -17.57 32.78
N GLY A 104 6.29 -18.79 33.03
CA GLY A 104 5.45 -19.11 34.18
C GLY A 104 6.24 -19.22 35.48
#